data_AF-A0A1Y2IZ35-F1
#
_entry.id   AF-A0A1Y2IZ35-F1
#
_cell.length_a   1.000
_cell.length_b   1.000
_cell.length_c   1.000
_cell.angle_alpha   90.00
_cell.angle_beta   90.00
_cell.angle_gamma   90.00
#
_symmetry.space_group_name_H-M   'P 1'
#
loop_
_entity.id
_entity.type
_entity.pdbx_description
1 polymer ?
#
loop_
_entity_poly.entity_id
_entity_poly.type
_entity_poly.pdbx_seq_one_letter_code
_entity_poly.pdbx_strand_id
1 'polypeptide(L)'
;MAMFSKLLPSVASAFGLQAALALMFVPQANEKFYDLGGSIGFVSTTLVSLYYPHLKAKYWDRVPNAILPPISSFAPRQILLNAAIFAWTARLGSFLFTRAMRAGGDSRFDEVKHKPATFTAFWMAQATWVLVVGLPVYMVNILPPANHPKLGPLDYVGIALWAGSWLFEIVADHQKASWRHAKEKKEHDEKFITTGLWGVSRHPNYVGEVGLWTGIWLLSGGALRTSFFPRGSWLLAGASPLLTWFLLSRVSGVPPLEAAGDKKFGNDPKWQEYKRNVPVFWPWSKA
;
A
#
# COMPACT_ATOMS: atom_id res chain seq x y z
N MET A 1 2.62 28.53 -0.33
CA MET A 1 1.89 28.10 0.89
C MET A 1 0.52 27.42 0.63
N ALA A 2 -0.05 27.46 -0.59
CA ALA A 2 -1.40 26.93 -0.87
C ALA A 2 -1.54 25.38 -1.02
N MET A 3 -0.45 24.64 -1.21
CA MET A 3 -0.49 23.18 -1.41
C MET A 3 -0.62 22.41 -0.09
N PHE A 4 0.20 22.74 0.91
CA PHE A 4 0.17 22.07 2.22
C PHE A 4 -1.19 22.23 2.93
N SER A 5 -1.82 23.40 2.83
CA SER A 5 -3.15 23.62 3.41
C SER A 5 -4.24 22.76 2.76
N LYS A 6 -4.09 22.40 1.48
CA LYS A 6 -5.01 21.51 0.75
C LYS A 6 -4.81 20.03 1.09
N LEU A 7 -3.64 19.64 1.59
CA LEU A 7 -3.37 18.27 2.06
C LEU A 7 -3.74 18.05 3.54
N LEU A 8 -3.93 19.13 4.31
CA LEU A 8 -4.31 19.05 5.73
C LEU A 8 -5.54 18.16 6.00
N PRO A 9 -6.61 18.17 5.18
CA PRO A 9 -7.74 17.26 5.36
C PRO A 9 -7.36 15.78 5.23
N SER A 10 -6.45 15.44 4.31
CA SER A 10 -5.92 14.08 4.16
C SER A 10 -5.07 13.68 5.36
N VAL A 11 -4.21 14.58 5.86
CA VAL A 11 -3.43 14.35 7.08
C VAL A 11 -4.35 14.13 8.27
N ALA A 12 -5.35 15.00 8.44
CA ALA A 12 -6.34 14.90 9.52
C ALA A 12 -7.16 13.61 9.43
N SER A 13 -7.54 13.17 8.22
CA SER A 13 -8.24 11.89 8.02
C SER A 13 -7.36 10.70 8.41
N ALA A 14 -6.11 10.67 7.93
CA ALA A 14 -5.19 9.56 8.18
C ALA A 14 -4.87 9.43 9.68
N PHE A 15 -4.48 10.52 10.33
CA PHE A 15 -4.13 10.51 11.76
C PHE A 15 -5.37 10.43 12.66
N GLY A 16 -6.43 11.16 12.33
CA GLY A 16 -7.67 11.18 13.11
C GLY A 16 -8.34 9.82 13.18
N LEU A 17 -8.41 9.09 12.05
CA LEU A 17 -8.96 7.74 12.05
C LEU A 17 -8.09 6.79 12.88
N GLN A 18 -6.78 6.74 12.65
CA GLN A 18 -5.92 5.81 13.40
C GLN A 18 -5.87 6.17 14.89
N ALA A 19 -5.97 7.45 15.26
CA ALA A 19 -6.07 7.87 16.65
C ALA A 19 -7.38 7.40 17.29
N ALA A 20 -8.51 7.53 16.58
CA ALA A 20 -9.79 7.01 17.06
C ALA A 20 -9.77 5.48 17.24
N LEU A 21 -9.17 4.76 16.28
CA LEU A 21 -9.01 3.30 16.38
C LEU A 21 -8.05 2.93 17.53
N ALA A 22 -6.95 3.67 17.71
CA ALA A 22 -6.04 3.47 18.84
C ALA A 22 -6.75 3.69 20.18
N LEU A 23 -7.51 4.77 20.33
CA LEU A 23 -8.30 5.04 21.55
C LEU A 23 -9.30 3.92 21.85
N MET A 24 -9.88 3.30 20.82
CA MET A 24 -10.80 2.18 20.98
C MET A 24 -10.07 0.88 21.35
N PHE A 25 -9.01 0.53 20.64
CA PHE A 25 -8.42 -0.82 20.68
C PHE A 25 -7.20 -0.96 21.60
N VAL A 26 -6.47 0.12 21.88
CA VAL A 26 -5.32 0.08 22.80
C VAL A 26 -5.73 -0.27 24.23
N PRO A 27 -6.80 0.30 24.82
CA PRO A 27 -7.26 -0.09 26.16
C PRO A 27 -7.70 -1.55 26.25
N GLN A 28 -8.12 -2.13 25.12
CA GLN A 28 -8.58 -3.51 25.03
C GLN A 28 -7.45 -4.51 24.70
N ALA A 29 -6.23 -4.02 24.45
CA ALA A 29 -5.11 -4.81 23.94
C ALA A 29 -5.51 -5.67 22.71
N ASN A 30 -6.33 -5.10 21.80
CA ASN A 30 -6.92 -5.82 20.68
C ASN A 30 -6.28 -5.41 19.34
N GLU A 31 -5.45 -6.28 18.78
CA GLU A 31 -4.73 -6.08 17.51
C GLU A 31 -5.50 -6.56 16.27
N LYS A 32 -6.61 -7.29 16.44
CA LYS A 32 -7.28 -8.01 15.32
C LYS A 32 -7.72 -7.09 14.19
N PHE A 33 -8.01 -5.83 14.51
CA PHE A 33 -8.49 -4.83 13.57
C PHE A 33 -7.40 -3.88 13.06
N TYR A 34 -6.14 -4.10 13.43
CA TYR A 34 -5.03 -3.23 13.05
C TYR A 34 -4.89 -3.11 11.53
N ASP A 35 -4.76 -4.23 10.82
CA ASP A 35 -4.61 -4.25 9.35
C ASP A 35 -5.88 -3.74 8.63
N LEU A 36 -7.06 -3.98 9.20
CA LEU A 36 -8.32 -3.43 8.68
C LEU A 36 -8.35 -1.91 8.84
N GLY A 37 -7.87 -1.39 9.97
CA GLY A 37 -7.73 0.04 10.22
C GLY A 37 -6.84 0.72 9.19
N GLY A 38 -5.76 0.08 8.75
CA GLY A 38 -4.91 0.57 7.66
C GLY A 38 -5.69 0.67 6.34
N SER A 39 -6.44 -0.38 5.99
CA SER A 39 -7.26 -0.44 4.77
C SER A 39 -8.35 0.64 4.76
N ILE A 40 -9.09 0.80 5.86
CA ILE A 40 -10.07 1.88 6.03
C ILE A 40 -9.38 3.24 5.98
N GLY A 41 -8.15 3.35 6.50
CA GLY A 41 -7.31 4.55 6.41
C GLY A 41 -7.04 4.98 4.98
N PHE A 42 -6.60 4.07 4.11
CA PHE A 42 -6.40 4.37 2.70
C PHE A 42 -7.70 4.80 2.02
N VAL A 43 -8.80 4.07 2.23
CA VAL A 43 -10.10 4.38 1.60
C VAL A 43 -10.60 5.76 2.05
N SER A 44 -10.68 5.99 3.35
CA SER A 44 -11.20 7.24 3.93
C SER A 44 -10.35 8.44 3.52
N THR A 45 -9.02 8.34 3.61
CA THR A 45 -8.12 9.43 3.25
C THR A 45 -8.20 9.75 1.75
N THR A 46 -8.34 8.73 0.91
CA THR A 46 -8.57 8.87 -0.53
C THR A 46 -9.88 9.62 -0.81
N LEU A 47 -10.99 9.19 -0.21
CA LEU A 47 -12.29 9.84 -0.37
C LEU A 47 -12.31 11.28 0.16
N VAL A 48 -11.68 11.52 1.32
CA VAL A 48 -11.54 12.87 1.89
C VAL A 48 -10.73 13.75 0.94
N SER A 49 -9.59 13.28 0.43
CA SER A 49 -8.79 14.07 -0.52
C SER A 49 -9.55 14.47 -1.79
N LEU A 50 -10.45 13.59 -2.26
CA LEU A 50 -11.23 13.80 -3.48
C LEU A 50 -12.44 14.73 -3.26
N TYR A 51 -13.20 14.54 -2.19
CA TYR A 51 -14.47 15.23 -1.98
C TYR A 51 -14.40 16.42 -1.02
N TYR A 52 -13.40 16.49 -0.13
CA TYR A 52 -13.29 17.59 0.82
C TYR A 52 -13.26 18.97 0.17
N PRO A 53 -12.56 19.22 -0.97
CA PRO A 53 -12.60 20.52 -1.62
C PRO A 53 -14.02 20.98 -1.99
N HIS A 54 -14.88 20.04 -2.41
CA HIS A 54 -16.28 20.29 -2.77
C HIS A 54 -17.16 20.46 -1.53
N LEU A 55 -16.93 19.67 -0.48
CA LEU A 55 -17.62 19.82 0.81
C LEU A 55 -17.30 21.17 1.46
N LYS A 56 -16.02 21.59 1.45
CA LYS A 56 -15.60 22.89 1.95
C LYS A 56 -16.26 24.02 1.14
N ALA A 57 -16.26 23.93 -0.19
CA ALA A 57 -16.91 24.93 -1.03
C ALA A 57 -18.43 25.07 -0.73
N LYS A 58 -19.11 23.93 -0.52
CA LYS A 58 -20.55 23.88 -0.23
C LYS A 58 -20.89 24.38 1.18
N TYR A 59 -20.25 23.84 2.20
CA TYR A 59 -20.65 24.05 3.60
C TYR A 59 -19.91 25.20 4.27
N TRP A 60 -18.62 25.40 3.95
CA TRP A 60 -17.79 26.40 4.59
C TRP A 60 -17.76 27.72 3.82
N ASP A 61 -17.43 27.65 2.53
CA ASP A 61 -17.32 28.84 1.67
C ASP A 61 -18.70 29.28 1.13
N ARG A 62 -19.76 28.48 1.39
CA ARG A 62 -21.17 28.73 1.05
C ARG A 62 -21.38 29.16 -0.41
N VAL A 63 -20.65 28.53 -1.33
CA VAL A 63 -20.77 28.78 -2.77
C VAL A 63 -22.19 28.38 -3.22
N PRO A 64 -22.98 29.29 -3.81
CA PRO A 64 -24.32 28.97 -4.30
C PRO A 64 -24.28 27.83 -5.32
N ASN A 65 -25.23 26.89 -5.23
CA ASN A 65 -25.36 25.72 -6.13
C ASN A 65 -24.17 24.75 -6.12
N ALA A 66 -23.31 24.76 -5.10
CA ALA A 66 -22.29 23.73 -4.95
C ALA A 66 -22.93 22.36 -4.66
N ILE A 67 -22.80 21.43 -5.61
CA ILE A 67 -23.26 20.03 -5.50
C ILE A 67 -22.02 19.13 -5.39
N LEU A 68 -22.20 17.98 -4.75
CA LEU A 68 -21.17 16.94 -4.78
C LEU A 68 -21.03 16.40 -6.20
N PRO A 69 -19.83 16.49 -6.81
CA PRO A 69 -19.62 16.04 -8.18
C PRO A 69 -19.88 14.53 -8.32
N PRO A 70 -20.55 14.07 -9.40
CA PRO A 70 -20.57 12.65 -9.74
C PRO A 70 -19.16 12.18 -10.14
N ILE A 71 -18.87 10.89 -9.99
CA ILE A 71 -17.55 10.32 -10.29
C ILE A 71 -17.08 10.64 -11.72
N SER A 72 -18.03 10.67 -12.68
CA SER A 72 -17.77 10.98 -14.10
C SER A 72 -17.26 12.40 -14.36
N SER A 73 -17.39 13.32 -13.40
CA SER A 73 -16.93 14.70 -13.54
C SER A 73 -15.48 14.91 -13.09
N PHE A 74 -14.84 13.91 -12.48
CA PHE A 74 -13.42 13.96 -12.14
C PHE A 74 -12.54 13.70 -13.37
N ALA A 75 -11.30 14.17 -13.32
CA ALA A 75 -10.35 13.93 -14.39
C ALA A 75 -10.04 12.42 -14.53
N PRO A 76 -9.81 11.91 -15.76
CA PRO A 76 -9.50 10.48 -15.97
C PRO A 76 -8.36 9.97 -15.09
N ARG A 77 -7.32 10.79 -14.89
CA ARG A 77 -6.19 10.48 -14.01
C ARG A 77 -6.59 10.29 -12.55
N GLN A 78 -7.48 11.14 -12.03
CA GLN A 78 -8.01 10.99 -10.68
C GLN A 78 -8.76 9.66 -10.59
N ILE A 79 -9.69 9.40 -11.50
CA ILE A 79 -10.48 8.16 -11.51
C ILE A 79 -9.57 6.92 -11.50
N LEU A 80 -8.56 6.88 -12.38
CA LEU A 80 -7.62 5.76 -12.48
C LEU A 80 -6.79 5.56 -11.20
N LEU A 81 -6.26 6.63 -10.61
CA LEU A 81 -5.45 6.55 -9.38
C LEU A 81 -6.29 6.11 -8.17
N ASN A 82 -7.50 6.64 -8.03
CA ASN A 82 -8.42 6.24 -6.95
C ASN A 82 -8.85 4.78 -7.13
N ALA A 83 -9.17 4.36 -8.37
CA ALA A 83 -9.48 2.97 -8.68
C ALA A 83 -8.31 2.02 -8.37
N ALA A 84 -7.08 2.42 -8.69
CA ALA A 84 -5.88 1.67 -8.39
C ALA A 84 -5.69 1.43 -6.88
N ILE A 85 -5.82 2.49 -6.06
CA ILE A 85 -5.76 2.35 -4.59
C ILE A 85 -6.91 1.49 -4.06
N PHE A 86 -8.14 1.66 -4.56
CA PHE A 86 -9.28 0.87 -4.08
C PHE A 86 -9.16 -0.60 -4.45
N ALA A 87 -8.73 -0.92 -5.67
CA ALA A 87 -8.49 -2.30 -6.10
C ALA A 87 -7.39 -2.97 -5.26
N TRP A 88 -6.29 -2.26 -5.02
CA TRP A 88 -5.23 -2.72 -4.13
C TRP A 88 -5.73 -2.92 -2.69
N THR A 89 -6.46 -1.95 -2.15
CA THR A 89 -6.96 -1.98 -0.76
C THR A 89 -7.98 -3.11 -0.56
N ALA A 90 -8.87 -3.33 -1.54
CA ALA A 90 -9.81 -4.44 -1.49
C ALA A 90 -9.06 -5.78 -1.45
N ARG A 91 -8.05 -5.98 -2.32
CA ARG A 91 -7.27 -7.22 -2.32
C ARG A 91 -6.49 -7.42 -1.03
N LEU A 92 -5.62 -6.46 -0.66
CA LEU A 92 -4.73 -6.61 0.49
C LEU A 92 -5.53 -6.61 1.80
N GLY A 93 -6.50 -5.71 1.95
CA GLY A 93 -7.34 -5.60 3.13
C GLY A 93 -8.17 -6.85 3.38
N SER A 94 -8.83 -7.40 2.34
CA SER A 94 -9.57 -8.66 2.48
C SER A 94 -8.67 -9.84 2.83
N PHE A 95 -7.48 -9.92 2.24
CA PHE A 95 -6.52 -10.98 2.55
C PHE A 95 -6.02 -10.90 4.00
N LEU A 96 -5.56 -9.73 4.45
CA LEU A 96 -5.02 -9.53 5.79
C LEU A 96 -6.09 -9.72 6.87
N PHE A 97 -7.28 -9.18 6.65
CA PHE A 97 -8.39 -9.34 7.58
C PHE A 97 -8.80 -10.82 7.74
N THR A 98 -8.94 -11.54 6.62
CA THR A 98 -9.27 -12.98 6.65
C THR A 98 -8.20 -13.77 7.39
N ARG A 99 -6.92 -13.43 7.20
CA ARG A 99 -5.79 -14.07 7.87
C ARG A 99 -5.79 -13.80 9.37
N ALA A 100 -5.96 -12.55 9.79
CA ALA A 100 -5.99 -12.17 11.20
C ALA A 100 -7.13 -12.86 11.95
N MET A 101 -8.32 -12.93 11.33
CA MET A 101 -9.48 -13.62 11.93
C MET A 101 -9.26 -15.12 12.07
N ARG A 102 -8.64 -15.78 11.07
CA ARG A 102 -8.33 -17.22 11.14
C ARG A 102 -7.21 -17.56 12.11
N ALA A 103 -6.20 -16.71 12.21
CA ALA A 103 -5.06 -16.90 13.11
C ALA A 103 -5.36 -16.52 14.57
N GLY A 104 -6.49 -15.86 14.83
CA GLY A 104 -6.89 -15.41 16.17
C GLY A 104 -6.16 -14.16 16.66
N GLY A 105 -5.35 -13.51 15.82
CA GLY A 105 -4.50 -12.38 16.15
C GLY A 105 -3.29 -12.32 15.22
N ASP A 106 -2.37 -11.40 15.51
CA ASP A 106 -1.11 -11.29 14.78
C ASP A 106 0.05 -11.28 15.78
N SER A 107 0.94 -12.27 15.64
CA SER A 107 2.04 -12.50 16.57
C SER A 107 3.03 -11.33 16.65
N ARG A 108 3.02 -10.41 15.68
CA ARG A 108 3.81 -9.17 15.71
C ARG A 108 3.46 -8.28 16.90
N PHE A 109 2.24 -8.40 17.42
CA PHE A 109 1.72 -7.53 18.49
C PHE A 109 1.71 -8.20 19.86
N ASP A 110 2.06 -9.47 19.99
CA ASP A 110 1.93 -10.21 21.25
C ASP A 110 2.70 -9.56 22.41
N GLU A 111 3.90 -9.03 22.14
CA GLU A 111 4.72 -8.34 23.15
C GLU A 111 4.40 -6.84 23.31
N VAL A 112 3.63 -6.28 22.38
CA VAL A 112 3.40 -4.83 22.26
C VAL A 112 2.01 -4.43 22.71
N LYS A 113 0.99 -5.29 22.51
CA LYS A 113 -0.42 -4.98 22.79
C LYS A 113 -0.71 -4.64 24.25
N HIS A 114 0.11 -5.14 25.18
CA HIS A 114 0.02 -4.83 26.61
C HIS A 114 0.82 -3.58 27.03
N LYS A 115 1.48 -2.88 26.09
CA LYS A 115 2.25 -1.66 26.32
C LYS A 115 1.56 -0.47 25.63
N PRO A 116 0.67 0.28 26.31
CA PRO A 116 -0.22 1.25 25.65
C PRO A 116 0.50 2.32 24.81
N ALA A 117 1.62 2.84 25.29
CA ALA A 117 2.41 3.84 24.56
C ALA A 117 3.00 3.27 23.27
N THR A 118 3.58 2.06 23.36
CA THR A 118 4.17 1.38 22.19
C THR A 118 3.08 0.97 21.21
N PHE A 119 1.95 0.42 21.69
CA PHE A 119 0.85 0.02 20.80
C PHE A 119 0.24 1.24 20.08
N THR A 120 0.05 2.36 20.78
CA THR A 120 -0.36 3.63 20.15
C THR A 120 0.63 4.09 19.08
N ALA A 121 1.94 3.92 19.31
CA ALA A 121 2.96 4.27 18.31
C ALA A 121 2.82 3.45 17.02
N PHE A 122 2.42 2.17 17.10
CA PHE A 122 2.12 1.36 15.91
C PHE A 122 0.94 1.95 15.11
N TRP A 123 -0.15 2.34 15.77
CA TRP A 123 -1.29 2.99 15.11
C TRP A 123 -0.87 4.31 14.41
N MET A 124 0.02 5.09 15.02
CA MET A 124 0.54 6.31 14.41
C MET A 124 1.54 6.04 13.27
N ALA A 125 2.33 4.97 13.36
CA ALA A 125 3.16 4.51 12.25
C ALA A 125 2.28 4.07 11.07
N GLN A 126 1.14 3.41 11.32
CA GLN A 126 0.16 3.09 10.29
C GLN A 126 -0.46 4.34 9.66
N ALA A 127 -0.78 5.38 10.44
CA ALA A 127 -1.25 6.66 9.90
C ALA A 127 -0.21 7.29 8.96
N THR A 128 1.06 7.25 9.37
CA THR A 128 2.18 7.76 8.58
C THR A 128 2.34 6.97 7.28
N TRP A 129 2.22 5.64 7.35
CA TRP A 129 2.24 4.77 6.17
C TRP A 129 1.11 5.09 5.19
N VAL A 130 -0.14 5.19 5.67
CA VAL A 130 -1.31 5.58 4.86
C VAL A 130 -1.10 6.93 4.19
N LEU A 131 -0.52 7.89 4.91
CA LEU A 131 -0.28 9.23 4.41
C LEU A 131 0.80 9.27 3.32
N VAL A 132 1.98 8.70 3.60
CA VAL A 132 3.15 8.79 2.70
C VAL A 132 2.96 7.93 1.46
N VAL A 133 2.42 6.72 1.61
CA VAL A 133 2.23 5.80 0.49
C VAL A 133 1.07 6.24 -0.40
N GLY A 134 -0.02 6.78 0.17
CA GLY A 134 -1.14 7.34 -0.60
C GLY A 134 -0.89 8.75 -1.15
N LEU A 135 0.21 9.42 -0.75
CA LEU A 135 0.55 10.80 -1.11
C LEU A 135 0.34 11.17 -2.59
N PRO A 136 0.85 10.41 -3.59
CA PRO A 136 0.64 10.72 -5.01
C PRO A 136 -0.85 10.89 -5.37
N VAL A 137 -1.72 10.05 -4.80
CA VAL A 137 -3.17 10.11 -5.07
C VAL A 137 -3.81 11.29 -4.38
N TYR A 138 -3.47 11.54 -3.11
CA TYR A 138 -4.02 12.69 -2.37
C TYR A 138 -3.63 14.01 -3.03
N MET A 139 -2.39 14.14 -3.49
CA MET A 139 -1.92 15.32 -4.22
C MET A 139 -2.63 15.47 -5.57
N VAL A 140 -2.86 14.39 -6.30
CA VAL A 140 -3.62 14.45 -7.56
C VAL A 140 -5.08 14.86 -7.33
N ASN A 141 -5.69 14.39 -6.25
CA ASN A 141 -7.08 14.68 -5.93
C ASN A 141 -7.34 16.16 -5.60
N ILE A 142 -6.35 16.88 -5.07
CA ILE A 142 -6.50 18.32 -4.80
C ILE A 142 -6.40 19.23 -6.04
N LEU A 143 -5.96 18.69 -7.19
CA LEU A 143 -5.92 19.43 -8.45
C LEU A 143 -7.33 19.47 -9.07
N PRO A 144 -7.90 20.66 -9.34
CA PRO A 144 -9.22 20.76 -9.96
C PRO A 144 -9.28 20.03 -11.31
N PRO A 145 -10.37 19.31 -11.64
CA PRO A 145 -10.49 18.52 -12.88
C PRO A 145 -10.12 19.28 -14.15
N ALA A 146 -10.53 20.55 -14.27
CA ALA A 146 -10.24 21.41 -15.42
C ALA A 146 -8.75 21.71 -15.64
N ASN A 147 -7.93 21.57 -14.60
CA ASN A 147 -6.48 21.82 -14.65
C ASN A 147 -5.67 20.55 -14.92
N HIS A 148 -6.32 19.39 -15.08
CA HIS A 148 -5.62 18.17 -15.43
C HIS A 148 -5.20 18.19 -16.90
N PRO A 149 -3.93 17.97 -17.22
CA PRO A 149 -3.53 17.72 -18.59
C PRO A 149 -4.14 16.40 -19.07
N LYS A 150 -4.33 16.29 -20.39
CA LYS A 150 -4.68 15.03 -21.05
C LYS A 150 -3.71 13.91 -20.63
N LEU A 151 -4.19 12.67 -20.65
CA LEU A 151 -3.32 11.52 -20.41
C LEU A 151 -2.20 11.50 -21.46
N GLY A 152 -0.97 11.38 -20.98
CA GLY A 152 0.24 11.32 -21.80
C GLY A 152 0.95 9.97 -21.69
N PRO A 153 2.07 9.79 -22.40
CA PRO A 153 2.80 8.52 -22.44
C PRO A 153 3.19 7.96 -21.07
N LEU A 154 3.61 8.83 -20.14
CA LEU A 154 3.98 8.43 -18.77
C LEU A 154 2.81 7.77 -18.02
N ASP A 155 1.59 8.16 -18.34
CA ASP A 155 0.38 7.68 -17.67
C ASP A 155 0.06 6.27 -18.11
N TYR A 156 0.19 5.99 -19.40
CA TYR A 156 0.06 4.65 -19.95
C TYR A 156 1.15 3.72 -19.42
N VAL A 157 2.39 4.21 -19.28
CA VAL A 157 3.47 3.45 -18.61
C VAL A 157 3.11 3.18 -17.15
N GLY A 158 2.61 4.17 -16.42
CA GLY A 158 2.18 4.01 -15.02
C GLY A 158 1.04 3.01 -14.87
N ILE A 159 0.04 3.05 -15.74
CA ILE A 159 -1.08 2.09 -15.78
C ILE A 159 -0.58 0.69 -16.12
N ALA A 160 0.25 0.54 -17.14
CA ALA A 160 0.80 -0.75 -17.54
C ALA A 160 1.66 -1.36 -16.43
N LEU A 161 2.50 -0.55 -15.78
CA LEU A 161 3.30 -0.99 -14.64
C LEU A 161 2.42 -1.39 -13.46
N TRP A 162 1.44 -0.56 -13.09
CA TRP A 162 0.51 -0.90 -12.01
C TRP A 162 -0.24 -2.20 -12.29
N ALA A 163 -0.86 -2.34 -13.47
CA ALA A 163 -1.62 -3.53 -13.83
C ALA A 163 -0.72 -4.78 -13.92
N GLY A 164 0.46 -4.66 -14.54
CA GLY A 164 1.44 -5.74 -14.62
C GLY A 164 1.92 -6.19 -13.25
N SER A 165 2.24 -5.24 -12.36
CA SER A 165 2.64 -5.52 -10.99
C SER A 165 1.51 -6.12 -10.16
N TRP A 166 0.26 -5.67 -10.36
CA TRP A 166 -0.91 -6.25 -9.72
C TRP A 166 -1.10 -7.72 -10.10
N LEU A 167 -1.02 -8.03 -11.40
CA LEU A 167 -1.10 -9.40 -11.91
C LEU A 167 0.06 -10.25 -11.41
N PHE A 168 1.29 -9.71 -11.41
CA PHE A 168 2.47 -10.40 -10.90
C PHE A 168 2.28 -10.84 -9.44
N GLU A 169 1.72 -9.95 -8.62
CA GLU A 169 1.45 -10.23 -7.21
C GLU A 169 0.35 -11.28 -7.01
N ILE A 170 -0.75 -11.18 -7.78
CA ILE A 170 -1.84 -12.16 -7.78
C ILE A 170 -1.31 -13.55 -8.15
N VAL A 171 -0.49 -13.64 -9.21
CA VAL A 171 0.11 -14.90 -9.65
C VAL A 171 1.06 -15.46 -8.60
N ALA A 172 1.91 -14.62 -7.99
CA ALA A 172 2.83 -15.03 -6.94
C ALA A 172 2.10 -15.61 -5.72
N ASP A 173 1.06 -14.93 -5.25
CA ASP A 173 0.26 -15.38 -4.12
C ASP A 173 -0.53 -16.66 -4.44
N HIS A 174 -1.10 -16.74 -5.65
CA HIS A 174 -1.81 -17.93 -6.11
C HIS A 174 -0.87 -19.14 -6.19
N GLN A 175 0.31 -19.00 -6.77
CA GLN A 175 1.33 -20.05 -6.81
C GLN A 175 1.67 -20.54 -5.40
N LYS A 176 1.87 -19.64 -4.44
CA LYS A 176 2.17 -19.99 -3.05
C LYS A 176 1.00 -20.68 -2.36
N ALA A 177 -0.24 -20.23 -2.60
CA ALA A 177 -1.44 -20.83 -2.02
C ALA A 177 -1.67 -22.23 -2.57
N SER A 178 -1.61 -22.41 -3.89
CA SER A 178 -1.78 -23.71 -4.55
C SER A 178 -0.69 -24.71 -4.13
N TRP A 179 0.57 -24.27 -4.03
CA TRP A 179 1.66 -25.11 -3.51
C TRP A 179 1.42 -25.55 -2.06
N ARG A 180 0.95 -24.66 -1.17
CA ARG A 180 0.61 -25.04 0.20
C ARG A 180 -0.52 -26.05 0.27
N HIS A 181 -1.57 -25.88 -0.54
CA HIS A 181 -2.68 -26.82 -0.59
C HIS A 181 -2.28 -28.19 -1.14
N ALA A 182 -1.42 -28.24 -2.16
CA ALA A 182 -0.88 -29.50 -2.67
C ALA A 182 -0.06 -30.23 -1.60
N LYS A 183 0.73 -29.49 -0.81
CA LYS A 183 1.46 -30.04 0.35
C LYS A 183 0.52 -30.59 1.43
N GLU A 184 -0.56 -29.89 1.75
CA GLU A 184 -1.58 -30.37 2.71
C GLU A 184 -2.24 -31.68 2.26
N LYS A 185 -2.43 -31.84 0.94
CA LYS A 185 -2.93 -33.07 0.32
C LYS A 185 -1.88 -34.17 0.17
N LYS A 186 -0.64 -33.93 0.60
CA LYS A 186 0.51 -34.84 0.45
C LYS A 186 0.82 -35.18 -1.01
N GLU A 187 0.57 -34.24 -1.93
CA GLU A 187 0.92 -34.39 -3.35
C GLU A 187 2.42 -34.19 -3.60
N HIS A 188 3.14 -33.52 -2.70
CA HIS A 188 4.59 -33.38 -2.70
C HIS A 188 5.16 -33.17 -1.28
N ASP A 189 6.45 -33.48 -1.10
CA ASP A 189 7.16 -33.36 0.20
C ASP A 189 8.15 -32.18 0.25
N GLU A 190 8.12 -31.30 -0.76
CA GLU A 190 9.01 -30.13 -0.81
C GLU A 190 8.86 -29.23 0.43
N LYS A 191 9.99 -28.75 0.96
CA LYS A 191 10.02 -27.94 2.20
C LYS A 191 9.60 -26.49 1.97
N PHE A 192 9.92 -25.93 0.82
CA PHE A 192 9.65 -24.55 0.41
C PHE A 192 9.47 -24.48 -1.11
N ILE A 193 8.72 -23.49 -1.59
CA ILE A 193 8.47 -23.27 -3.02
C ILE A 193 9.70 -22.63 -3.69
N THR A 194 10.08 -23.14 -4.85
CA THR A 194 11.21 -22.63 -5.67
C THR A 194 10.87 -22.49 -7.15
N THR A 195 9.63 -22.75 -7.53
CA THR A 195 9.16 -22.78 -8.92
C THR A 195 8.28 -21.57 -9.24
N GLY A 196 8.03 -21.34 -10.54
CA GLY A 196 7.25 -20.19 -10.99
C GLY A 196 7.94 -18.86 -10.67
N LEU A 197 7.18 -17.87 -10.19
CA LEU A 197 7.73 -16.56 -9.82
C LEU A 197 8.65 -16.63 -8.61
N TRP A 198 8.46 -17.63 -7.75
CA TRP A 198 9.34 -17.89 -6.60
C TRP A 198 10.72 -18.41 -7.04
N GLY A 199 10.86 -18.96 -8.24
CA GLY A 199 12.17 -19.26 -8.84
C GLY A 199 12.88 -18.04 -9.44
N VAL A 200 12.15 -16.95 -9.69
CA VAL A 200 12.66 -15.70 -10.27
C VAL A 200 13.09 -14.71 -9.19
N SER A 201 12.33 -14.63 -8.10
CA SER A 201 12.59 -13.78 -6.94
C SER A 201 12.16 -14.54 -5.68
N ARG A 202 12.90 -14.42 -4.57
CA ARG A 202 12.49 -15.04 -3.30
C ARG A 202 11.23 -14.39 -2.71
N HIS A 203 10.97 -13.13 -3.05
CA HIS A 203 9.78 -12.38 -2.62
C HIS A 203 9.08 -11.68 -3.80
N PRO A 204 8.51 -12.46 -4.75
CA PRO A 204 7.95 -11.89 -5.98
C PRO A 204 6.72 -11.03 -5.71
N ASN A 205 5.92 -11.35 -4.70
CA ASN A 205 4.81 -10.51 -4.27
C ASN A 205 5.28 -9.11 -3.79
N TYR A 206 6.44 -9.00 -3.13
CA TYR A 206 6.98 -7.69 -2.74
C TYR A 206 7.54 -6.88 -3.92
N VAL A 207 8.03 -7.56 -4.96
CA VAL A 207 8.37 -6.90 -6.23
C VAL A 207 7.11 -6.29 -6.86
N GLY A 208 6.00 -7.04 -6.87
CA GLY A 208 4.70 -6.55 -7.31
C GLY A 208 4.24 -5.33 -6.51
N GLU A 209 4.30 -5.39 -5.18
CA GLU A 209 3.92 -4.29 -4.29
C GLU A 209 4.71 -3.00 -4.57
N VAL A 210 6.04 -3.08 -4.72
CA VAL A 210 6.85 -1.89 -5.06
C VAL A 210 6.51 -1.36 -6.47
N GLY A 211 6.29 -2.26 -7.43
CA GLY A 211 5.91 -1.89 -8.80
C GLY A 211 4.54 -1.21 -8.87
N LEU A 212 3.57 -1.64 -8.07
CA LEU A 212 2.25 -1.02 -7.95
C LEU A 212 2.35 0.45 -7.54
N TRP A 213 3.05 0.73 -6.43
CA TRP A 213 3.23 2.10 -5.96
C TRP A 213 4.08 2.95 -6.90
N THR A 214 5.03 2.32 -7.60
CA THR A 214 5.79 2.98 -8.66
C THR A 214 4.89 3.37 -9.83
N GLY A 215 3.98 2.48 -10.26
CA GLY A 215 2.99 2.77 -11.30
C GLY A 215 2.05 3.93 -10.92
N ILE A 216 1.57 3.95 -9.68
CA ILE A 216 0.77 5.07 -9.11
C ILE A 216 1.57 6.38 -9.15
N TRP A 217 2.84 6.35 -8.74
CA TRP A 217 3.70 7.53 -8.79
C TRP A 217 3.93 8.03 -10.23
N LEU A 218 4.18 7.15 -11.19
CA LEU A 218 4.32 7.52 -12.62
C LEU A 218 3.03 8.13 -13.16
N LEU A 219 1.88 7.50 -12.90
CA LEU A 219 0.56 7.97 -13.33
C LEU A 219 0.16 9.33 -12.68
N SER A 220 0.73 9.67 -11.53
CA SER A 220 0.54 10.99 -10.93
C SER A 220 1.31 12.12 -11.65
N GLY A 221 2.35 11.76 -12.42
CA GLY A 221 3.35 12.70 -12.91
C GLY A 221 2.83 13.78 -13.84
N GLY A 222 1.81 13.52 -14.65
CA GLY A 222 1.18 14.55 -15.49
C GLY A 222 0.56 15.68 -14.68
N ALA A 223 -0.20 15.35 -13.63
CA ALA A 223 -0.85 16.33 -12.77
C ALA A 223 0.13 17.05 -11.83
N LEU A 224 1.07 16.31 -11.22
CA LEU A 224 1.99 16.87 -10.22
C LEU A 224 3.11 17.74 -10.80
N ARG A 225 3.21 17.82 -12.13
CA ARG A 225 4.14 18.71 -12.86
C ARG A 225 3.46 19.94 -13.47
N THR A 226 2.16 20.13 -13.23
CA THR A 226 1.45 21.35 -13.62
C THR A 226 1.91 22.56 -12.80
N SER A 227 1.66 23.77 -13.28
CA SER A 227 1.98 25.02 -12.58
C SER A 227 1.23 25.21 -11.26
N PHE A 228 0.19 24.40 -11.02
CA PHE A 228 -0.54 24.37 -9.74
C PHE A 228 0.35 23.91 -8.57
N PHE A 229 1.34 23.07 -8.84
CA PHE A 229 2.23 22.50 -7.83
C PHE A 229 3.60 23.18 -7.83
N PRO A 230 4.23 23.33 -6.65
CA PRO A 230 5.65 23.70 -6.58
C PRO A 230 6.52 22.72 -7.38
N ARG A 231 7.61 23.24 -7.98
CA ARG A 231 8.62 22.40 -8.63
C ARG A 231 9.12 21.33 -7.65
N GLY A 232 9.25 20.10 -8.13
CA GLY A 232 9.66 18.96 -7.31
C GLY A 232 8.54 18.22 -6.58
N SER A 233 7.27 18.67 -6.68
CA SER A 233 6.13 17.97 -6.05
C SER A 233 5.98 16.51 -6.51
N TRP A 234 6.28 16.23 -7.79
CA TRP A 234 6.33 14.85 -8.29
C TRP A 234 7.46 14.03 -7.66
N LEU A 235 8.63 14.62 -7.39
CA LEU A 235 9.73 13.93 -6.69
C LEU A 235 9.36 13.64 -5.25
N LEU A 236 8.69 14.56 -4.56
CA LEU A 236 8.16 14.35 -3.22
C LEU A 236 7.17 13.18 -3.18
N ALA A 237 6.28 13.09 -4.18
CA ALA A 237 5.36 11.96 -4.31
C ALA A 237 6.09 10.61 -4.54
N GLY A 238 7.35 10.63 -4.97
CA GLY A 238 8.22 9.47 -5.05
C GLY A 238 8.56 8.85 -3.68
N ALA A 239 8.27 9.55 -2.58
CA ALA A 239 8.36 8.98 -1.24
C ALA A 239 7.45 7.75 -1.07
N SER A 240 6.36 7.64 -1.85
CA SER A 240 5.44 6.49 -1.80
C SER A 240 6.13 5.17 -2.17
N PRO A 241 6.62 4.96 -3.40
CA PRO A 241 7.31 3.72 -3.75
C PRO A 241 8.60 3.50 -2.97
N LEU A 242 9.33 4.57 -2.61
CA LEU A 242 10.57 4.47 -1.82
C LEU A 242 10.32 3.97 -0.39
N LEU A 243 9.28 4.49 0.28
CA LEU A 243 8.90 4.02 1.61
C LEU A 243 8.42 2.58 1.54
N THR A 244 7.60 2.22 0.55
CA THR A 244 7.14 0.83 0.37
C THR A 244 8.33 -0.11 0.15
N TRP A 245 9.28 0.24 -0.72
CA TRP A 245 10.49 -0.54 -0.91
C TRP A 245 11.30 -0.67 0.38
N PHE A 246 11.50 0.43 1.12
CA PHE A 246 12.26 0.42 2.37
C PHE A 246 11.62 -0.48 3.42
N LEU A 247 10.31 -0.34 3.65
CA LEU A 247 9.58 -1.15 4.63
C LEU A 247 9.64 -2.63 4.28
N LEU A 248 9.41 -2.98 3.01
CA LEU A 248 9.41 -4.38 2.57
C LEU A 248 10.82 -4.97 2.56
N SER A 249 11.82 -4.26 2.05
CA SER A 249 13.17 -4.83 1.90
C SER A 249 13.98 -4.81 3.20
N ARG A 250 13.74 -3.85 4.12
CA ARG A 250 14.59 -3.60 5.28
C ARG A 250 13.92 -3.72 6.65
N VAL A 251 12.58 -3.69 6.73
CA VAL A 251 11.89 -3.63 8.03
C VAL A 251 10.96 -4.81 8.26
N SER A 252 9.81 -4.85 7.59
CA SER A 252 8.69 -5.73 7.95
C SER A 252 8.41 -6.85 6.94
N GLY A 253 8.97 -6.77 5.73
CA GLY A 253 8.76 -7.77 4.67
C GLY A 253 9.82 -8.88 4.68
N VAL A 254 10.88 -8.67 3.89
CA VAL A 254 11.96 -9.62 3.64
C VAL A 254 12.68 -10.05 4.92
N PRO A 255 13.19 -9.15 5.79
CA PRO A 255 14.06 -9.56 6.89
C PRO A 255 13.43 -10.58 7.86
N PRO A 256 12.20 -10.39 8.38
CA PRO A 256 11.59 -11.37 9.28
C PRO A 256 11.28 -12.69 8.57
N LEU A 257 10.93 -12.67 7.29
CA LEU A 257 10.63 -13.88 6.52
C LEU A 257 11.89 -14.70 6.21
N GLU A 258 12.98 -14.04 5.83
CA GLU A 258 14.28 -14.68 5.60
C GLU A 258 14.83 -15.25 6.91
N ALA A 259 14.79 -14.50 8.01
CA ALA A 259 15.22 -14.99 9.32
C ALA A 259 14.40 -16.22 9.78
N ALA A 260 13.08 -16.21 9.57
CA ALA A 260 12.24 -17.36 9.87
C ALA A 260 12.54 -18.56 8.95
N GLY A 261 12.86 -18.31 7.68
CA GLY A 261 13.31 -19.34 6.73
C GLY A 261 14.62 -19.96 7.15
N ASP A 262 15.62 -19.14 7.49
CA ASP A 262 16.94 -19.58 7.94
C ASP A 262 16.86 -20.38 9.25
N LYS A 263 16.00 -19.96 10.19
CA LYS A 263 15.77 -20.73 11.42
C LYS A 263 15.20 -22.13 11.15
N LYS A 264 14.37 -22.29 10.12
CA LYS A 264 13.70 -23.56 9.78
C LYS A 264 14.51 -24.45 8.85
N PHE A 265 15.22 -23.85 7.89
CA PHE A 265 15.82 -24.55 6.75
C PHE A 265 17.31 -24.21 6.56
N GLY A 266 17.93 -23.43 7.45
CA GLY A 266 19.31 -22.98 7.30
C GLY A 266 20.34 -24.10 7.13
N ASN A 267 20.08 -25.28 7.73
CA ASN A 267 20.95 -26.45 7.59
C ASN A 267 20.62 -27.32 6.35
N ASP A 268 19.60 -26.96 5.56
CA ASP A 268 19.21 -27.68 4.35
C ASP A 268 20.04 -27.20 3.14
N PRO A 269 20.81 -28.09 2.47
CA PRO A 269 21.60 -27.72 1.30
C PRO A 269 20.76 -27.09 0.18
N LYS A 270 19.51 -27.53 -0.03
CA LYS A 270 18.62 -26.97 -1.06
C LYS A 270 18.20 -25.54 -0.73
N TRP A 271 18.03 -25.21 0.55
CA TRP A 271 17.70 -23.85 0.97
C TRP A 271 18.86 -22.89 0.69
N GLN A 272 20.08 -23.33 1.00
CA GLN A 272 21.29 -22.57 0.73
C GLN A 272 21.53 -22.38 -0.77
N GLU A 273 21.28 -23.42 -1.57
CA GLU A 273 21.32 -23.32 -3.04
C GLU A 273 20.28 -22.32 -3.58
N TYR A 274 19.05 -22.40 -3.09
CA TYR A 274 17.98 -21.49 -3.47
C TYR A 274 18.33 -20.02 -3.17
N LYS A 275 18.82 -19.70 -1.96
CA LYS A 275 19.24 -18.33 -1.60
C LYS A 275 20.41 -17.83 -2.46
N ARG A 276 21.32 -18.72 -2.87
CA ARG A 276 22.49 -18.38 -3.71
C ARG A 276 22.10 -18.05 -5.15
N ASN A 277 21.11 -18.77 -5.68
CA ASN A 277 20.74 -18.70 -7.09
C ASN A 277 19.59 -17.73 -7.34
N VAL A 278 18.69 -17.56 -6.37
CA VAL A 278 17.48 -16.74 -6.52
C VAL A 278 17.62 -15.42 -5.76
N PRO A 279 17.51 -14.26 -6.44
CA PRO A 279 17.64 -12.96 -5.80
C PRO A 279 16.48 -12.68 -4.85
N VAL A 280 16.71 -11.85 -3.83
CA VAL A 280 15.63 -11.42 -2.91
C VAL A 280 14.56 -10.66 -3.68
N PHE A 281 15.00 -9.61 -4.37
CA PHE A 281 14.21 -8.75 -5.25
C PHE A 281 14.73 -8.92 -6.68
N TRP A 282 13.89 -9.32 -7.62
CA TRP A 282 14.24 -9.28 -9.04
C TRP A 282 14.16 -7.83 -9.57
N PRO A 283 15.07 -7.39 -10.47
CA PRO A 283 16.25 -8.08 -11.00
C PRO A 283 17.52 -7.85 -10.13
N TRP A 284 17.44 -7.06 -9.06
CA TRP A 284 18.58 -6.69 -8.22
C TRP A 284 18.47 -7.26 -6.80
N SER A 285 19.36 -8.20 -6.48
CA SER A 285 19.97 -8.42 -5.16
C SER A 285 20.50 -9.85 -5.11
N LYS A 286 21.82 -10.04 -5.10
CA LYS A 286 22.43 -11.28 -4.59
C LYS A 286 23.06 -11.00 -3.23
N ALA A 287 22.21 -11.01 -2.20
CA ALA A 287 22.49 -11.40 -0.82
C ALA A 287 21.15 -11.52 -0.09
#